data_AF-A0A6S7K8Q0-F1
#
_entry.id   AF-A0A6S7K8Q0-F1
#
_cell.length_a   1.000
_cell.length_b   1.000
_cell.length_c   1.000
_cell.angle_alpha   90.00
_cell.angle_beta   90.00
_cell.angle_gamma   90.00
#
_symmetry.space_group_name_H-M   'P 1'
#
loop_
_entity.id
_entity.type
_entity.pdbx_description
1 polymer ?
#
loop_
_entity_poly.entity_id
_entity_poly.type
_entity_poly.pdbx_seq_one_letter_code
_entity_poly.pdbx_strand_id
1 'polypeptide(L)'
;MADREEGEIDISALRLHLRDEYAFVNKQKRDLQKDYNTIVSTGDSLLRGLWIAGQQWRNLNRLRGGPKFASECAYTSSLLDSIQFQDGYATVGFKEVKYGNFLRDLRENTEILKSILILADKYNIDTSAFLRTIITSLYGSCLFPVDEKSVLTIVKGIIQYHLVYSEKPLTIFSKDGNSFANILDVLFHTSLPCRAFLVLACREVVFDILLDGSLYWTLEEQELLSVMDVQEVRKRFGEPGSPGTTERIKDHMMRCWVALADTVYALFKKINSSLVCLPDSLIWIVSCFYKSSLKRGFNDGKARQLVMRFFINQVIVPLLSRPQPFIIDTEIRASRVANFNLKKVTLIIQTLVSIEAGDDMSYLSSEARQFYENLDK
;
A
#
# COMPACT_ATOMS: atom_id res chain seq x y z
N MET A 1 -0.34 -75.84 40.51
CA MET A 1 -1.62 -75.40 41.13
C MET A 1 -1.53 -73.89 41.15
N ALA A 2 -2.01 -73.27 40.07
CA ALA A 2 -3.38 -72.72 39.95
C ALA A 2 -3.42 -71.39 40.74
N ASP A 3 -3.62 -70.20 40.17
CA ASP A 3 -4.34 -69.83 38.96
C ASP A 3 -3.71 -68.58 38.33
N ARG A 4 -3.62 -68.57 36.99
CA ARG A 4 -3.54 -67.31 36.25
C ARG A 4 -4.96 -66.77 36.24
N GLU A 5 -5.22 -65.71 36.99
CA GLU A 5 -6.39 -64.87 36.76
C GLU A 5 -6.22 -64.23 35.36
N GLU A 6 -6.65 -64.94 34.33
CA GLU A 6 -7.12 -64.30 33.11
C GLU A 6 -8.29 -63.42 33.55
N GLY A 7 -8.01 -62.13 33.78
CA GLY A 7 -9.05 -61.15 33.99
C GLY A 7 -9.98 -61.21 32.79
N GLU A 8 -11.16 -61.80 32.98
CA GLU A 8 -12.23 -61.79 32.00
C GLU A 8 -12.45 -60.34 31.61
N ILE A 9 -11.96 -59.96 30.43
CA ILE A 9 -12.35 -58.71 29.80
C ILE A 9 -13.87 -58.85 29.66
N ASP A 10 -14.63 -58.10 30.45
CA ASP A 10 -16.08 -58.08 30.33
C ASP A 10 -16.42 -57.55 28.93
N ILE A 11 -16.62 -58.50 28.01
CA ILE A 11 -16.88 -58.27 26.59
C ILE A 11 -18.12 -57.36 26.45
N SER A 12 -19.04 -57.42 27.41
CA SER A 12 -20.24 -56.59 27.48
C SER A 12 -19.90 -55.13 27.75
N ALA A 13 -19.03 -54.88 28.74
CA ALA A 13 -18.54 -53.54 29.08
C ALA A 13 -17.72 -52.93 27.93
N LEU A 14 -16.84 -53.73 27.30
CA LEU A 14 -16.07 -53.29 26.14
C LEU A 14 -16.97 -52.96 24.94
N ARG A 15 -18.02 -53.77 24.69
CA ARG A 15 -19.00 -53.51 23.63
C ARG A 15 -19.77 -52.22 23.85
N LEU A 16 -20.15 -51.93 25.11
CA LEU A 16 -20.80 -50.67 25.49
C LEU A 16 -19.87 -49.48 25.28
N HIS A 17 -18.63 -49.56 25.76
CA HIS A 17 -17.62 -48.52 25.56
C HIS A 17 -17.36 -48.24 24.08
N LEU A 18 -17.17 -49.27 23.24
CA LEU A 18 -16.96 -49.09 21.80
C LEU A 18 -18.17 -48.47 21.10
N ARG A 19 -19.39 -48.80 21.55
CA ARG A 19 -20.61 -48.21 21.00
C ARG A 19 -20.70 -46.72 21.33
N ASP A 20 -20.35 -46.36 22.56
CA ASP A 20 -20.40 -44.98 23.04
C ASP A 20 -19.28 -44.14 22.41
N GLU A 21 -18.07 -44.69 22.28
CA GLU A 21 -16.98 -44.08 21.51
C GLU A 21 -17.34 -43.90 20.03
N TYR A 22 -17.93 -44.92 19.39
CA TYR A 22 -18.39 -44.81 18.01
C TYR A 22 -19.45 -43.71 17.84
N ALA A 23 -20.39 -43.60 18.79
CA ALA A 23 -21.38 -42.53 18.80
C ALA A 23 -20.73 -41.15 19.01
N PHE A 24 -19.76 -41.05 19.91
CA PHE A 24 -19.00 -39.83 20.16
C PHE A 24 -18.20 -39.38 18.95
N VAL A 25 -17.43 -40.28 18.31
CA VAL A 25 -16.65 -39.99 17.10
C VAL A 25 -17.56 -39.54 15.95
N ASN A 26 -18.71 -40.19 15.76
CA ASN A 26 -19.67 -39.76 14.74
C ASN A 26 -20.34 -38.42 15.06
N LYS A 27 -20.52 -38.08 16.34
CA LYS A 27 -20.97 -36.75 16.75
C LYS A 27 -19.90 -35.71 16.42
N GLN A 28 -18.65 -35.93 16.85
CA GLN A 28 -17.52 -35.05 16.55
C GLN A 28 -17.32 -34.83 15.04
N LYS A 29 -17.43 -35.90 14.24
CA LYS A 29 -17.35 -35.80 12.78
C LYS A 29 -18.47 -34.92 12.20
N ARG A 30 -19.70 -35.05 12.69
CA ARG A 30 -20.83 -34.22 12.27
C ARG A 30 -20.66 -32.76 12.69
N ASP A 31 -20.20 -32.53 13.91
CA ASP A 31 -19.95 -31.19 14.44
C ASP A 31 -18.83 -30.50 13.63
N LEU A 32 -17.70 -31.19 13.40
CA LEU A 32 -16.62 -30.69 12.53
C LEU A 32 -17.07 -30.40 11.10
N GLN A 33 -17.93 -31.25 10.53
CA GLN A 33 -18.44 -31.03 9.18
C GLN A 33 -19.39 -29.83 9.11
N LYS A 34 -20.19 -29.62 10.16
CA LYS A 34 -21.04 -28.43 10.29
C LYS A 34 -20.20 -27.16 10.43
N ASP A 35 -19.17 -27.19 11.26
CA ASP A 35 -18.25 -26.06 11.45
C ASP A 35 -17.49 -25.74 10.16
N TYR A 36 -16.98 -26.77 9.47
CA TYR A 36 -16.34 -26.63 8.17
C TYR A 36 -17.26 -25.95 7.15
N ASN A 37 -18.50 -26.43 7.00
CA ASN A 37 -19.47 -25.84 6.07
C ASN A 37 -19.79 -24.38 6.42
N THR A 38 -19.83 -24.05 7.72
CA THR A 38 -20.07 -22.68 8.21
C THR A 38 -18.87 -21.77 7.91
N ILE A 39 -17.65 -22.26 8.08
CA ILE A 39 -16.42 -21.53 7.74
C ILE A 39 -16.36 -21.27 6.24
N VAL A 40 -16.65 -22.28 5.42
CA VAL A 40 -16.66 -22.16 3.95
C VAL A 40 -17.70 -21.14 3.49
N SER A 41 -18.94 -21.21 3.99
CA SER A 41 -19.99 -20.26 3.60
C SER A 41 -19.70 -18.82 4.05
N THR A 42 -19.13 -18.66 5.26
CA THR A 42 -18.71 -17.35 5.78
C THR A 42 -17.57 -16.78 4.96
N GLY A 43 -16.56 -17.61 4.62
CA GLY A 43 -15.44 -17.21 3.78
C GLY A 43 -15.89 -16.79 2.37
N ASP A 44 -16.83 -17.54 1.78
CA ASP A 44 -17.35 -17.21 0.46
C ASP A 44 -18.14 -15.90 0.47
N SER A 45 -18.97 -15.67 1.51
CA SER A 45 -19.65 -14.39 1.73
C SER A 45 -18.67 -13.23 1.90
N LEU A 46 -17.58 -13.44 2.64
CA LEU A 46 -16.54 -12.43 2.86
C LEU A 46 -15.83 -12.06 1.55
N LEU A 47 -15.42 -13.06 0.76
CA LEU A 47 -14.75 -12.85 -0.52
C LEU A 47 -15.64 -12.09 -1.52
N ARG A 48 -16.92 -12.45 -1.60
CA ARG A 48 -17.92 -11.72 -2.41
C ARG A 48 -18.05 -10.27 -1.97
N GLY A 49 -18.15 -10.03 -0.67
CA GLY A 49 -18.23 -8.68 -0.08
C GLY A 49 -16.99 -7.84 -0.38
N LEU A 50 -15.79 -8.41 -0.20
CA LEU A 50 -14.52 -7.74 -0.50
C LEU A 50 -14.37 -7.42 -1.98
N TRP A 51 -14.79 -8.32 -2.86
CA TRP A 51 -14.76 -8.09 -4.29
C TRP A 51 -15.68 -6.93 -4.69
N ILE A 52 -16.92 -6.89 -4.18
CA ILE A 52 -17.86 -5.78 -4.43
C ILE A 52 -17.28 -4.46 -3.91
N ALA A 53 -16.81 -4.44 -2.65
CA ALA A 53 -16.20 -3.25 -2.05
C ALA A 53 -15.00 -2.76 -2.88
N GLY A 54 -14.18 -3.69 -3.38
CA GLY A 54 -13.09 -3.39 -4.30
C GLY A 54 -13.56 -2.74 -5.61
N GLN A 55 -14.63 -3.22 -6.23
CA GLN A 55 -15.18 -2.59 -7.45
C GLN A 55 -15.80 -1.23 -7.17
N GLN A 56 -16.56 -1.09 -6.07
CA GLN A 56 -17.15 0.19 -5.67
C GLN A 56 -16.08 1.24 -5.42
N TRP A 57 -15.00 0.87 -4.74
CA TRP A 57 -13.86 1.76 -4.50
C TRP A 57 -13.18 2.20 -5.80
N ARG A 58 -13.04 1.30 -6.78
CA ARG A 58 -12.52 1.66 -8.13
C ARG A 58 -13.46 2.63 -8.83
N ASN A 59 -14.76 2.39 -8.74
CA ASN A 59 -15.77 3.23 -9.34
C ASN A 59 -15.70 4.66 -8.78
N LEU A 60 -15.57 4.78 -7.46
CA LEU A 60 -15.36 6.05 -6.77
C LEU A 60 -14.09 6.76 -7.24
N ASN A 61 -12.97 6.04 -7.38
CA ASN A 61 -11.72 6.65 -7.84
C ASN A 61 -11.77 7.14 -9.29
N ARG A 62 -12.48 6.44 -10.18
CA ARG A 62 -12.73 6.90 -11.55
C ARG A 62 -13.55 8.18 -11.56
N LEU A 63 -14.61 8.23 -10.76
CA LEU A 63 -15.44 9.42 -10.61
C LEU A 63 -14.63 10.63 -10.10
N ARG A 64 -13.71 10.39 -9.16
CA ARG A 64 -12.75 11.41 -8.68
C ARG A 64 -11.80 11.92 -9.78
N GLY A 65 -11.53 11.12 -10.81
CA GLY A 65 -10.75 11.50 -11.99
C GLY A 65 -11.43 12.53 -12.90
N GLY A 66 -12.70 12.83 -12.66
CA GLY A 66 -13.43 13.93 -13.30
C GLY A 66 -14.81 13.53 -13.85
N PRO A 67 -15.62 14.52 -14.26
CA PRO A 67 -17.01 14.31 -14.66
C PRO A 67 -17.17 13.48 -15.94
N LYS A 68 -16.11 13.31 -16.73
CA LYS A 68 -16.11 12.51 -17.96
C LYS A 68 -16.47 11.04 -17.72
N PHE A 69 -16.20 10.52 -16.52
CA PHE A 69 -16.47 9.13 -16.16
C PHE A 69 -17.82 8.95 -15.42
N ALA A 70 -18.58 10.02 -15.19
CA ALA A 70 -19.75 9.96 -14.31
C ALA A 70 -20.85 9.02 -14.81
N SER A 71 -21.12 8.99 -16.12
CA SER A 71 -22.12 8.10 -16.73
C SER A 71 -21.68 6.62 -16.65
N GLU A 72 -20.42 6.32 -16.97
CA GLU A 72 -19.86 4.98 -16.83
C GLU A 72 -19.84 4.51 -15.38
N CYS A 73 -19.57 5.42 -14.44
CA CYS A 73 -19.57 5.10 -13.03
C CYS A 73 -20.97 4.83 -12.50
N ALA A 74 -21.97 5.61 -12.93
CA ALA A 74 -23.37 5.36 -12.60
C ALA A 74 -23.84 4.00 -13.15
N TYR A 75 -23.49 3.68 -14.40
CA TYR A 75 -23.76 2.37 -14.99
C TYR A 75 -23.06 1.22 -14.25
N THR A 76 -21.80 1.42 -13.88
CA THR A 76 -21.04 0.41 -13.12
C THR A 76 -21.67 0.20 -11.74
N SER A 77 -22.16 1.26 -11.08
CA SER A 77 -22.83 1.15 -9.79
C SER A 77 -24.13 0.38 -9.89
N SER A 78 -24.98 0.69 -10.89
CA SER A 78 -26.23 -0.04 -11.09
C SER A 78 -25.97 -1.51 -11.45
N LEU A 79 -24.92 -1.77 -12.22
CA LEU A 79 -24.48 -3.15 -12.50
C LEU A 79 -24.10 -3.86 -11.20
N LEU A 80 -23.26 -3.25 -10.35
CA LEU A 80 -22.82 -3.81 -9.07
C LEU A 80 -23.99 -4.14 -8.13
N ASP A 81 -25.01 -3.28 -8.07
CA ASP A 81 -26.22 -3.49 -7.26
C ASP A 81 -27.06 -4.67 -7.77
N SER A 82 -26.96 -4.99 -9.06
CA SER A 82 -27.68 -6.09 -9.72
C SER A 82 -26.92 -7.42 -9.80
N ILE A 83 -25.71 -7.51 -9.21
CA ILE A 83 -24.87 -8.70 -9.34
C ILE A 83 -25.47 -9.91 -8.63
N GLN A 84 -25.55 -11.01 -9.38
CA GLN A 84 -25.80 -12.33 -8.83
C GLN A 84 -24.57 -13.20 -9.05
N PHE A 85 -24.03 -13.73 -7.95
CA PHE A 85 -22.95 -14.71 -8.01
C PHE A 85 -23.53 -16.08 -8.39
N GLN A 86 -23.09 -16.60 -9.53
CA GLN A 86 -23.50 -17.89 -10.05
C GLN A 86 -22.37 -18.91 -9.90
N ASP A 87 -22.74 -20.18 -9.85
CA ASP A 87 -21.80 -21.29 -9.83
C ASP A 87 -21.04 -21.37 -11.16
N GLY A 88 -19.71 -21.48 -11.09
CA GLY A 88 -18.84 -21.55 -12.27
C GLY A 88 -19.15 -22.76 -13.15
N TYR A 89 -19.53 -23.89 -12.54
CA TYR A 89 -19.93 -25.10 -13.25
C TYR A 89 -21.21 -24.88 -14.03
N ALA A 90 -22.19 -24.20 -13.44
CA ALA A 90 -23.47 -23.92 -14.08
C ALA A 90 -23.33 -23.06 -15.34
N THR A 91 -22.37 -22.13 -15.35
CA THR A 91 -22.18 -21.19 -16.45
C THR A 91 -21.18 -21.68 -17.49
N VAL A 92 -20.04 -22.22 -17.06
CA VAL A 92 -18.90 -22.56 -17.95
C VAL A 92 -18.78 -24.06 -18.18
N GLY A 93 -19.58 -24.87 -17.48
CA GLY A 93 -19.63 -26.33 -17.61
C GLY A 93 -18.28 -26.98 -17.34
N PHE A 94 -17.96 -28.02 -18.13
CA PHE A 94 -16.69 -28.76 -18.00
C PHE A 94 -15.43 -27.88 -18.13
N LYS A 95 -15.51 -26.70 -18.74
CA LYS A 95 -14.35 -25.80 -18.87
C LYS A 95 -13.93 -25.20 -17.53
N GLU A 96 -14.83 -25.13 -16.54
CA GLU A 96 -14.50 -24.66 -15.20
C GLU A 96 -13.33 -25.45 -14.62
N VAL A 97 -13.31 -26.77 -14.76
CA VAL A 97 -12.21 -27.62 -14.29
C VAL A 97 -10.88 -27.24 -14.95
N LYS A 98 -10.90 -26.92 -16.25
CA LYS A 98 -9.69 -26.49 -16.97
C LYS A 98 -9.18 -25.13 -16.49
N TYR A 99 -10.08 -24.15 -16.36
CA TYR A 99 -9.72 -22.82 -15.85
C TYR A 99 -9.27 -22.88 -14.38
N GLY A 100 -9.96 -23.65 -13.55
CA GLY A 100 -9.62 -23.87 -12.15
C GLY A 100 -8.26 -24.53 -11.99
N ASN A 101 -7.95 -25.56 -12.78
CA ASN A 101 -6.61 -26.16 -12.79
C ASN A 101 -5.55 -25.15 -13.21
N PHE A 102 -5.77 -24.39 -14.29
CA PHE A 102 -4.83 -23.36 -14.74
C PHE A 102 -4.58 -22.30 -13.65
N LEU A 103 -5.64 -21.79 -13.02
CA LEU A 103 -5.52 -20.79 -11.96
C LEU A 103 -4.84 -21.37 -10.71
N ARG A 104 -5.13 -22.61 -10.34
CA ARG A 104 -4.43 -23.31 -9.25
C ARG A 104 -2.95 -23.43 -9.56
N ASP A 105 -2.59 -23.93 -10.75
CA ASP A 105 -1.19 -24.11 -11.15
C ASP A 105 -0.46 -22.75 -11.18
N LEU A 106 -1.15 -21.68 -11.58
CA LEU A 106 -0.63 -20.32 -11.52
C LEU A 106 -0.42 -19.81 -10.08
N ARG A 107 -1.35 -20.12 -9.15
CA ARG A 107 -1.26 -19.75 -7.73
C ARG A 107 -0.13 -20.49 -7.03
N GLU A 108 -0.01 -21.79 -7.28
CA GLU A 108 1.00 -22.68 -6.69
C GLU A 108 2.40 -22.38 -7.24
N ASN A 109 2.51 -21.95 -8.49
CA ASN A 109 3.78 -21.63 -9.12
C ASN A 109 4.13 -20.14 -9.06
N THR A 110 4.54 -19.68 -7.88
CA THR A 110 4.98 -18.28 -7.66
C THR A 110 6.17 -17.86 -8.51
N GLU A 111 6.98 -18.82 -8.98
CA GLU A 111 8.16 -18.56 -9.82
C GLU A 111 7.77 -18.12 -11.24
N ILE A 112 6.68 -18.67 -11.80
CA ILE A 112 6.15 -18.26 -13.09
C ILE A 112 5.64 -16.82 -13.00
N LEU A 113 4.81 -16.51 -12.00
CA LEU A 113 4.27 -15.16 -11.81
C LEU A 113 5.39 -14.14 -11.63
N LYS A 114 6.38 -14.46 -10.79
CA LYS A 114 7.58 -13.62 -10.63
C LYS A 114 8.27 -13.37 -11.98
N SER A 115 8.50 -14.41 -12.77
CA SER A 115 9.19 -14.30 -14.07
C SER A 115 8.40 -13.45 -15.08
N ILE A 116 7.07 -13.60 -15.12
CA ILE A 116 6.18 -12.78 -15.95
C ILE A 116 6.30 -11.30 -15.56
N LEU A 117 6.25 -10.99 -14.27
CA LEU A 117 6.33 -9.62 -13.77
C LEU A 117 7.70 -8.98 -14.04
N ILE A 118 8.78 -9.73 -13.86
CA ILE A 118 10.13 -9.28 -14.20
C ILE A 118 10.24 -8.95 -15.70
N LEU A 119 9.68 -9.80 -16.56
CA LEU A 119 9.65 -9.53 -18.01
C LEU A 119 8.80 -8.31 -18.33
N ALA A 120 7.63 -8.17 -17.71
CA ALA A 120 6.76 -7.00 -17.90
C ALA A 120 7.48 -5.70 -17.51
N ASP A 121 8.20 -5.70 -16.39
CA ASP A 121 9.01 -4.56 -15.94
C ASP A 121 10.13 -4.23 -16.94
N LYS A 122 10.76 -5.24 -17.55
CA LYS A 122 11.79 -5.02 -18.59
C LYS A 122 11.24 -4.34 -19.84
N TYR A 123 9.98 -4.61 -20.18
CA TYR A 123 9.30 -4.02 -21.35
C TYR A 123 8.43 -2.81 -20.98
N ASN A 124 8.46 -2.34 -19.73
CA ASN A 124 7.61 -1.24 -19.22
C ASN A 124 6.11 -1.45 -19.51
N ILE A 125 5.63 -2.69 -19.37
CA ILE A 125 4.21 -3.01 -19.52
C ILE A 125 3.49 -2.69 -18.21
N ASP A 126 2.36 -1.97 -18.29
CA ASP A 126 1.53 -1.70 -17.11
C ASP A 126 0.91 -2.99 -16.56
N THR A 127 1.36 -3.40 -15.37
CA THR A 127 0.89 -4.60 -14.67
C THR A 127 -0.20 -4.32 -13.63
N SER A 128 -0.63 -3.07 -13.47
CA SER A 128 -1.51 -2.63 -12.37
C SER A 128 -2.85 -3.39 -12.34
N ALA A 129 -3.52 -3.51 -13.49
CA ALA A 129 -4.82 -4.21 -13.59
C ALA A 129 -4.68 -5.72 -13.40
N PHE A 130 -3.61 -6.31 -13.94
CA PHE A 130 -3.30 -7.72 -13.82
C PHE A 130 -2.99 -8.12 -12.38
N LEU A 131 -2.08 -7.40 -11.72
CA LEU A 131 -1.68 -7.62 -10.33
C LEU A 131 -2.85 -7.42 -9.37
N ARG A 132 -3.66 -6.39 -9.58
CA ARG A 132 -4.86 -6.18 -8.76
C ARG A 132 -5.82 -7.35 -8.90
N THR A 133 -6.07 -7.83 -10.11
CA THR A 133 -6.95 -8.99 -10.34
C THR A 133 -6.38 -10.21 -9.63
N ILE A 134 -5.11 -10.56 -9.87
CA ILE A 134 -4.47 -11.72 -9.26
C ILE A 134 -4.47 -11.65 -7.72
N ILE A 135 -4.09 -10.53 -7.13
CA ILE A 135 -4.01 -10.43 -5.67
C ILE A 135 -5.41 -10.45 -5.05
N THR A 136 -6.38 -9.74 -5.64
CA THR A 136 -7.74 -9.68 -5.07
C THR A 136 -8.55 -10.95 -5.28
N SER A 137 -8.43 -11.60 -6.44
CA SER A 137 -9.19 -12.81 -6.77
C SER A 137 -8.43 -14.10 -6.47
N LEU A 138 -7.22 -14.28 -7.02
CA LEU A 138 -6.49 -15.54 -6.93
C LEU A 138 -5.86 -15.76 -5.54
N TYR A 139 -5.33 -14.70 -4.94
CA TYR A 139 -4.77 -14.71 -3.58
C TYR A 139 -5.75 -14.19 -2.51
N GLY A 140 -7.03 -14.03 -2.87
CA GLY A 140 -8.10 -13.69 -1.91
C GLY A 140 -7.81 -12.43 -1.09
N SER A 141 -7.20 -11.40 -1.70
CA SER A 141 -6.80 -10.16 -1.03
C SER A 141 -5.80 -10.34 0.14
N CYS A 142 -5.05 -11.45 0.13
CA CYS A 142 -4.13 -11.85 1.20
C CYS A 142 -4.83 -12.03 2.57
N LEU A 143 -6.10 -12.42 2.59
CA LEU A 143 -6.82 -12.72 3.82
C LEU A 143 -6.21 -13.90 4.59
N PHE A 144 -5.73 -14.91 3.85
CA PHE A 144 -5.14 -16.10 4.44
C PHE A 144 -3.61 -15.99 4.49
N PRO A 145 -2.95 -16.41 5.59
CA PRO A 145 -1.49 -16.33 5.73
C PRO A 145 -0.72 -17.07 4.63
N VAL A 146 -1.28 -18.14 4.07
CA VAL A 146 -0.66 -18.92 2.98
C VAL A 146 -0.59 -18.09 1.68
N ASP A 147 -1.63 -17.31 1.41
CA ASP A 147 -1.70 -16.44 0.23
C ASP A 147 -0.80 -15.22 0.41
N GLU A 148 -0.81 -14.61 1.60
CA GLU A 148 0.10 -13.52 1.94
C GLU A 148 1.57 -13.96 1.77
N LYS A 149 1.94 -15.14 2.29
CA LYS A 149 3.28 -15.71 2.15
C LYS A 149 3.67 -15.93 0.68
N SER A 150 2.74 -16.39 -0.15
CA SER A 150 2.98 -16.59 -1.59
C SER A 150 3.26 -15.27 -2.30
N VAL A 151 2.44 -14.24 -2.05
CA VAL A 151 2.63 -12.89 -2.60
C VAL A 151 3.95 -12.28 -2.13
N LEU A 152 4.27 -12.41 -0.83
CA LEU A 152 5.55 -11.96 -0.28
C LEU A 152 6.73 -12.67 -0.97
N THR A 153 6.62 -13.97 -1.25
CA THR A 153 7.66 -14.72 -1.98
C THR A 153 7.90 -14.15 -3.37
N ILE A 154 6.84 -13.77 -4.10
CA ILE A 154 6.95 -13.08 -5.40
C ILE A 154 7.66 -11.73 -5.22
N VAL A 155 7.25 -10.92 -4.24
CA VAL A 155 7.86 -9.62 -3.94
C VAL A 155 9.36 -9.75 -3.65
N LYS A 156 9.77 -10.71 -2.82
CA LYS A 156 11.20 -10.98 -2.58
C LYS A 156 11.94 -11.34 -3.86
N GLY A 157 11.33 -12.14 -4.72
CA GLY A 157 11.91 -12.50 -6.01
C GLY A 157 12.15 -11.28 -6.91
N ILE A 158 11.19 -10.36 -6.97
CA ILE A 158 11.31 -9.10 -7.71
C ILE A 158 12.42 -8.22 -7.10
N ILE A 159 12.43 -8.04 -5.78
CA ILE A 159 13.48 -7.28 -5.07
C ILE A 159 14.86 -7.85 -5.37
N GLN A 160 15.02 -9.17 -5.29
CA GLN A 160 16.28 -9.83 -5.58
C GLN A 160 16.69 -9.65 -7.04
N TYR A 161 15.75 -9.77 -7.98
CA TYR A 161 16.03 -9.51 -9.40
C TYR A 161 16.56 -8.10 -9.62
N HIS A 162 15.85 -7.07 -9.16
CA HIS A 162 16.27 -5.69 -9.37
C HIS A 162 17.56 -5.38 -8.61
N LEU A 163 17.70 -5.71 -7.33
CA LEU A 163 18.88 -5.30 -6.56
C LEU A 163 20.13 -6.13 -6.83
N VAL A 164 19.99 -7.45 -7.03
CA VAL A 164 21.14 -8.37 -7.10
C VAL A 164 21.54 -8.64 -8.55
N TYR A 165 20.57 -8.93 -9.41
CA TYR A 165 20.82 -9.47 -10.75
C TYR A 165 20.72 -8.43 -11.87
N SER A 166 20.01 -7.32 -11.66
CA SER A 166 19.90 -6.26 -12.66
C SER A 166 21.21 -5.47 -12.77
N GLU A 167 21.55 -5.09 -14.00
CA GLU A 167 22.63 -4.15 -14.29
C GLU A 167 22.34 -2.76 -13.71
N LYS A 168 21.05 -2.39 -13.54
CA LYS A 168 20.60 -1.10 -13.02
C LYS A 168 19.78 -1.29 -11.73
N PRO A 169 20.43 -1.44 -10.56
CA PRO A 169 19.79 -1.90 -9.33
C PRO A 169 18.76 -0.96 -8.72
N LEU A 170 18.74 0.31 -9.12
CA LEU A 170 17.85 1.34 -8.58
C LEU A 170 16.58 1.55 -9.42
N THR A 171 16.39 0.77 -10.49
CA THR A 171 15.17 0.80 -11.33
C THR A 171 13.91 0.43 -10.54
N ILE A 172 14.04 -0.31 -9.43
CA ILE A 172 12.94 -0.61 -8.51
C ILE A 172 12.35 0.66 -7.85
N PHE A 173 13.10 1.76 -7.83
CA PHE A 173 12.63 3.05 -7.32
C PHE A 173 12.09 3.97 -8.41
N SER A 174 12.07 3.53 -9.68
CA SER A 174 11.48 4.30 -10.77
C SER A 174 10.02 4.63 -10.46
N LYS A 175 9.58 5.84 -10.85
CA LYS A 175 8.18 6.28 -10.75
C LYS A 175 7.28 5.60 -11.80
N ASP A 176 7.88 4.92 -12.78
CA ASP A 176 7.19 4.29 -13.90
C ASP A 176 6.65 2.91 -13.50
N GLY A 177 5.49 2.89 -12.83
CA GLY A 177 4.54 1.76 -12.81
C GLY A 177 5.11 0.34 -12.67
N ASN A 178 6.20 0.16 -11.91
CA ASN A 178 6.86 -1.14 -11.81
C ASN A 178 5.99 -2.13 -11.03
N SER A 179 6.16 -3.42 -11.33
CA SER A 179 5.35 -4.48 -10.73
C SER A 179 5.47 -4.51 -9.21
N PHE A 180 6.64 -4.13 -8.68
CA PHE A 180 6.86 -4.00 -7.23
C PHE A 180 5.95 -2.93 -6.58
N ALA A 181 5.94 -1.71 -7.10
CA ALA A 181 5.12 -0.60 -6.61
C ALA A 181 3.63 -0.90 -6.77
N ASN A 182 3.24 -1.54 -7.89
CA ASN A 182 1.88 -1.99 -8.12
C ASN A 182 1.43 -3.04 -7.08
N ILE A 183 2.28 -4.00 -6.71
CA ILE A 183 1.98 -4.96 -5.64
C ILE A 183 1.79 -4.23 -4.30
N LEU A 184 2.68 -3.27 -3.97
CA LEU A 184 2.56 -2.50 -2.73
C LEU A 184 1.27 -1.67 -2.66
N ASP A 185 0.92 -0.98 -3.75
CA ASP A 185 -0.35 -0.23 -3.84
C ASP A 185 -1.53 -1.16 -3.55
N VAL A 186 -1.56 -2.35 -4.15
CA VAL A 186 -2.62 -3.33 -3.88
C VAL A 186 -2.59 -3.80 -2.42
N LEU A 187 -1.42 -4.14 -1.88
CA LEU A 187 -1.28 -4.57 -0.48
C LEU A 187 -1.74 -3.49 0.51
N PHE A 188 -1.45 -2.21 0.27
CA PHE A 188 -1.93 -1.11 1.12
C PHE A 188 -3.43 -0.91 1.07
N HIS A 189 -4.08 -1.31 -0.02
CA HIS A 189 -5.54 -1.27 -0.14
C HIS A 189 -6.23 -2.49 0.46
N THR A 190 -5.63 -3.67 0.35
CA THR A 190 -6.27 -4.93 0.76
C THR A 190 -5.91 -5.36 2.19
N SER A 191 -4.70 -5.03 2.67
CA SER A 191 -4.23 -5.43 3.99
C SER A 191 -4.63 -4.40 5.06
N LEU A 192 -5.48 -4.83 5.99
CA LEU A 192 -5.91 -4.02 7.12
C LEU A 192 -4.74 -3.57 8.02
N PRO A 193 -3.78 -4.44 8.42
CA PRO A 193 -2.61 -4.03 9.19
C PRO A 193 -1.80 -2.93 8.51
N CYS A 194 -1.55 -3.06 7.21
CA CYS A 194 -0.85 -2.04 6.44
C CYS A 194 -1.62 -0.72 6.45
N ARG A 195 -2.92 -0.75 6.15
CA ARG A 195 -3.73 0.48 6.16
C ARG A 195 -3.73 1.16 7.53
N ALA A 196 -3.88 0.40 8.61
CA ALA A 196 -3.88 0.92 9.98
C ALA A 196 -2.56 1.61 10.33
N PHE A 197 -1.42 0.98 9.99
CA PHE A 197 -0.10 1.58 10.18
C PHE A 197 0.04 2.92 9.43
N LEU A 198 -0.35 2.96 8.16
CA LEU A 198 -0.25 4.17 7.33
C LEU A 198 -1.11 5.32 7.87
N VAL A 199 -2.31 5.00 8.36
CA VAL A 199 -3.17 5.97 9.06
C VAL A 199 -2.48 6.49 10.32
N LEU A 200 -1.91 5.62 11.16
CA LEU A 200 -1.21 6.03 12.37
C LEU A 200 0.01 6.91 12.09
N ALA A 201 0.76 6.61 11.02
CA ALA A 201 1.99 7.30 10.67
C ALA A 201 1.77 8.68 10.06
N CYS A 202 0.72 8.86 9.25
CA CYS A 202 0.58 10.05 8.40
C CYS A 202 -0.70 10.86 8.65
N ARG A 203 -1.74 10.31 9.29
CA ARG A 203 -3.07 10.95 9.32
C ARG A 203 -3.06 12.33 9.94
N GLU A 204 -2.49 12.47 11.13
CA GLU A 204 -2.47 13.74 11.87
C GLU A 204 -1.86 14.87 11.03
N VAL A 205 -0.64 14.67 10.53
CA VAL A 205 0.07 15.67 9.72
C VAL A 205 -0.65 15.96 8.40
N VAL A 206 -1.20 14.93 7.75
CA VAL A 206 -1.98 15.13 6.51
C VAL A 206 -3.23 15.95 6.79
N PHE A 207 -3.93 15.72 7.91
CA PHE A 207 -5.09 16.51 8.30
C PHE A 207 -4.71 17.96 8.60
N ASP A 208 -3.60 18.21 9.30
CA ASP A 208 -3.11 19.56 9.58
C ASP A 208 -2.86 20.34 8.28
N ILE A 209 -2.22 19.71 7.29
CA ILE A 209 -1.98 20.32 5.96
C ILE A 209 -3.31 20.60 5.22
N LEU A 210 -4.31 19.74 5.37
CA LEU A 210 -5.60 19.89 4.68
C LEU A 210 -6.47 20.98 5.29
N LEU A 211 -6.37 21.16 6.61
CA LEU A 211 -7.07 22.18 7.36
C LEU A 211 -6.38 23.55 7.23
N ASP A 212 -5.06 23.58 7.10
CA ASP A 212 -4.31 24.81 6.83
C ASP A 212 -4.44 25.23 5.36
N GLY A 213 -5.43 26.08 5.10
CA GLY A 213 -5.65 26.73 3.81
C GLY A 213 -5.06 28.14 3.71
N SER A 214 -4.19 28.57 4.63
CA SER A 214 -3.85 29.98 4.79
C SER A 214 -2.63 30.44 3.96
N LEU A 215 -1.63 29.55 3.80
CA LEU A 215 -0.32 29.86 3.21
C LEU A 215 0.07 28.84 2.13
N TYR A 216 0.58 29.34 1.00
CA TYR A 216 1.27 28.53 0.01
C TYR A 216 2.74 28.37 0.45
N TRP A 217 3.14 27.16 0.82
CA TRP A 217 4.50 26.88 1.32
C TRP A 217 5.51 26.81 0.17
N THR A 218 5.89 27.98 -0.35
CA THR A 218 6.90 28.14 -1.40
C THR A 218 8.17 28.77 -0.85
N LEU A 219 9.30 28.40 -1.46
CA LEU A 219 10.64 28.89 -1.14
C LEU A 219 11.15 29.89 -2.19
N GLU A 220 10.37 30.15 -3.25
CA GLU A 220 10.74 31.06 -4.34
C GLU A 220 9.67 32.14 -4.55
N GLU A 221 10.12 33.41 -4.62
CA GLU A 221 9.22 34.56 -4.84
C GLU A 221 8.47 34.44 -6.18
N GLN A 222 9.13 33.97 -7.23
CA GLN A 222 8.50 33.84 -8.56
C GLN A 222 7.36 32.80 -8.54
N GLU A 223 7.55 31.69 -7.85
CA GLU A 223 6.52 30.66 -7.72
C GLU A 223 5.34 31.18 -6.88
N LEU A 224 5.61 31.88 -5.77
CA LEU A 224 4.59 32.54 -4.96
C LEU A 224 3.69 33.46 -5.80
N LEU A 225 4.32 34.32 -6.61
CA LEU A 225 3.62 35.28 -7.47
C LEU A 225 2.85 34.61 -8.61
N SER A 226 3.26 33.42 -9.04
CA SER A 226 2.58 32.66 -10.10
C SER A 226 1.34 31.91 -9.61
N VAL A 227 1.31 31.53 -8.33
CA VAL A 227 0.25 30.70 -7.74
C VAL A 227 -0.86 31.55 -7.11
N MET A 228 -0.52 32.73 -6.58
CA MET A 228 -1.50 33.65 -5.99
C MET A 228 -2.15 34.55 -7.05
N ASP A 229 -3.39 34.95 -6.79
CA ASP A 229 -4.07 35.94 -7.63
C ASP A 229 -3.49 37.35 -7.42
N VAL A 230 -3.49 38.17 -8.48
CA VAL A 230 -2.92 39.53 -8.49
C VAL A 230 -3.57 40.41 -7.41
N GLN A 231 -4.85 40.21 -7.14
CA GLN A 231 -5.59 40.92 -6.08
C GLN A 231 -5.14 40.48 -4.69
N GLU A 232 -4.85 39.19 -4.49
CA GLU A 232 -4.38 38.65 -3.22
C GLU A 232 -2.93 39.05 -2.93
N VAL A 233 -2.08 39.09 -3.97
CA VAL A 233 -0.71 39.63 -3.90
C VAL A 233 -0.75 41.09 -3.45
N ARG A 234 -1.57 41.94 -4.10
CA ARG A 234 -1.68 43.36 -3.76
C ARG A 234 -2.20 43.57 -2.33
N LYS A 235 -3.15 42.74 -1.89
CA LYS A 235 -3.72 42.81 -0.54
C LYS A 235 -2.71 42.39 0.55
N ARG A 236 -1.92 41.33 0.30
CA ARG A 236 -0.97 40.78 1.29
C ARG A 236 0.36 41.55 1.33
N PHE A 237 0.85 42.02 0.18
CA PHE A 237 2.20 42.58 0.06
C PHE A 237 2.24 44.06 -0.28
N GLY A 238 1.17 44.62 -0.86
CA GLY A 238 1.11 46.00 -1.36
C GLY A 238 1.33 46.08 -2.87
N GLU A 239 1.44 47.30 -3.42
CA GLU A 239 1.69 47.47 -4.85
C GLU A 239 3.11 47.02 -5.25
N PRO A 240 3.30 46.49 -6.47
CA PRO A 240 4.63 46.12 -6.97
C PRO A 240 5.54 47.35 -6.98
N GLY A 241 6.67 47.27 -6.26
CA GLY A 241 7.63 48.38 -6.15
C GLY A 241 7.36 49.38 -5.02
N SER A 242 6.36 49.15 -4.17
CA SER A 242 6.15 50.00 -2.99
C SER A 242 7.26 49.81 -1.92
N PRO A 243 7.63 50.85 -1.16
CA PRO A 243 8.62 50.71 -0.09
C PRO A 243 8.12 49.73 0.97
N GLY A 244 8.86 48.64 1.19
CA GLY A 244 8.52 47.58 2.14
C GLY A 244 7.84 46.34 1.55
N THR A 245 7.47 46.32 0.26
CA THR A 245 6.90 45.12 -0.39
C THR A 245 7.88 43.95 -0.32
N THR A 246 9.17 44.19 -0.62
CA THR A 246 10.22 43.17 -0.59
C THR A 246 10.46 42.59 0.80
N GLU A 247 10.35 43.42 1.84
CA GLU A 247 10.53 42.98 3.24
C GLU A 247 9.34 42.12 3.68
N ARG A 248 8.11 42.52 3.34
CA ARG A 248 6.90 41.73 3.61
C ARG A 248 6.88 40.38 2.89
N ILE A 249 7.41 40.33 1.67
CA ILE A 249 7.57 39.08 0.92
C ILE A 249 8.58 38.18 1.64
N LYS A 250 9.74 38.70 2.05
CA LYS A 250 10.74 37.94 2.82
C LYS A 250 10.17 37.41 4.14
N ASP A 251 9.45 38.22 4.90
CA ASP A 251 8.80 37.80 6.16
C ASP A 251 7.73 36.73 5.94
N HIS A 252 7.02 36.79 4.81
CA HIS A 252 6.06 35.76 4.43
C HIS A 252 6.76 34.45 4.05
N MET A 253 7.81 34.53 3.24
CA MET A 253 8.61 33.37 2.86
C MET A 253 9.26 32.70 4.08
N MET A 254 9.73 33.48 5.05
CA MET A 254 10.26 32.94 6.31
C MET A 254 9.19 32.17 7.08
N ARG A 255 7.96 32.70 7.18
CA ARG A 255 6.83 31.98 7.79
C ARG A 255 6.47 30.70 7.04
N CYS A 256 6.49 30.73 5.70
CA CYS A 256 6.29 29.55 4.88
C CYS A 256 7.37 28.50 5.13
N TRP A 257 8.63 28.92 5.25
CA TRP A 257 9.75 28.02 5.56
C TRP A 257 9.59 27.36 6.93
N VAL A 258 9.29 28.15 7.98
CA VAL A 258 9.10 27.63 9.34
C VAL A 258 7.95 26.62 9.36
N ALA A 259 6.79 26.97 8.78
CA ALA A 259 5.63 26.06 8.73
C ALA A 259 5.94 24.75 7.99
N LEU A 260 6.68 24.84 6.88
CA LEU A 260 7.10 23.68 6.09
C LEU A 260 8.09 22.80 6.85
N ALA A 261 9.09 23.40 7.49
CA ALA A 261 10.08 22.70 8.30
C ALA A 261 9.42 22.00 9.51
N ASP A 262 8.55 22.71 10.24
CA ASP A 262 7.79 22.16 11.36
C ASP A 262 6.90 20.99 10.93
N THR A 263 6.24 21.11 9.79
CA THR A 263 5.38 20.05 9.22
C THR A 263 6.20 18.81 8.85
N VAL A 264 7.34 18.99 8.16
CA VAL A 264 8.24 17.90 7.78
C VAL A 264 8.82 17.22 9.02
N TYR A 265 9.24 18.00 10.02
CA TYR A 265 9.74 17.48 11.29
C TYR A 265 8.68 16.69 12.06
N ALA A 266 7.45 17.23 12.15
CA ALA A 266 6.31 16.56 12.78
C ALA A 266 6.00 15.23 12.08
N LEU A 267 6.06 15.18 10.75
CA LEU A 267 5.88 13.96 9.99
C LEU A 267 6.93 12.90 10.33
N PHE A 268 8.22 13.25 10.29
CA PHE A 268 9.28 12.30 10.62
C PHE A 268 9.17 11.82 12.07
N LYS A 269 8.85 12.71 13.01
CA LYS A 269 8.59 12.35 14.41
C LYS A 269 7.45 11.36 14.53
N LYS A 270 6.33 11.59 13.81
CA LYS A 270 5.18 10.69 13.82
C LYS A 270 5.51 9.34 13.21
N ILE A 271 6.15 9.32 12.03
CA ILE A 271 6.62 8.10 11.38
C ILE A 271 7.50 7.31 12.34
N ASN A 272 8.51 7.94 12.94
CA ASN A 272 9.44 7.28 13.87
C ASN A 272 8.70 6.67 15.08
N SER A 273 7.77 7.41 15.68
CA SER A 273 6.97 6.89 16.80
C SER A 273 6.06 5.72 16.41
N SER A 274 5.61 5.69 15.15
CA SER A 274 4.70 4.66 14.63
C SER A 274 5.41 3.37 14.20
N LEU A 275 6.74 3.38 14.03
CA LEU A 275 7.52 2.21 13.55
C LEU A 275 7.35 0.97 14.44
N VAL A 276 7.01 1.14 15.72
CA VAL A 276 6.71 0.05 16.67
C VAL A 276 5.50 -0.78 16.21
N CYS A 277 4.59 -0.17 15.45
CA CYS A 277 3.37 -0.80 14.93
C CYS A 277 3.51 -1.24 13.46
N LEU A 278 4.74 -1.37 12.95
CA LEU A 278 4.96 -1.76 11.55
C LEU A 278 4.46 -3.21 11.33
N PRO A 279 3.61 -3.48 10.32
CA PRO A 279 3.12 -4.82 10.03
C PRO A 279 4.23 -5.79 9.64
N ASP A 280 4.06 -7.07 9.97
CA ASP A 280 5.03 -8.14 9.69
C ASP A 280 5.39 -8.24 8.20
N SER A 281 4.42 -8.06 7.31
CA SER A 281 4.65 -8.06 5.86
C SER A 281 5.59 -6.93 5.43
N LEU A 282 5.46 -5.73 6.00
CA LEU A 282 6.36 -4.61 5.73
C LEU A 282 7.73 -4.80 6.37
N ILE A 283 7.80 -5.30 7.61
CA ILE A 283 9.07 -5.67 8.27
C ILE A 283 9.84 -6.67 7.40
N TRP A 284 9.13 -7.66 6.86
CA TRP A 284 9.71 -8.69 6.03
C TRP A 284 10.21 -8.14 4.68
N ILE A 285 9.45 -7.25 4.03
CA ILE A 285 9.86 -6.57 2.79
C ILE A 285 11.10 -5.71 3.04
N VAL A 286 11.11 -4.90 4.11
CA VAL A 286 12.27 -4.10 4.53
C VAL A 286 13.50 -4.99 4.76
N SER A 287 13.33 -6.11 5.45
CA SER A 287 14.39 -7.08 5.69
C SER A 287 14.92 -7.69 4.38
N CYS A 288 14.03 -7.91 3.41
CA CYS A 288 14.40 -8.42 2.09
C CYS A 288 15.19 -7.39 1.26
N PHE A 289 14.84 -6.11 1.32
CA PHE A 289 15.66 -5.03 0.76
C PHE A 289 17.06 -5.04 1.38
N TYR A 290 17.14 -4.96 2.71
CA TYR A 290 18.43 -4.92 3.43
C TYR A 290 19.32 -6.11 3.08
N LYS A 291 18.80 -7.34 3.19
CA LYS A 291 19.56 -8.57 2.88
C LYS A 291 19.97 -8.65 1.42
N SER A 292 19.12 -8.21 0.49
CA SER A 292 19.44 -8.22 -0.95
C SER A 292 20.49 -7.17 -1.29
N SER A 293 20.45 -6.00 -0.65
CA SER A 293 21.49 -4.96 -0.76
C SER A 293 22.85 -5.47 -0.29
N LEU A 294 22.90 -6.16 0.86
CA LEU A 294 24.14 -6.78 1.34
C LEU A 294 24.64 -7.86 0.38
N LYS A 295 23.75 -8.70 -0.15
CA LYS A 295 24.09 -9.74 -1.14
C LYS A 295 24.67 -9.16 -2.43
N ARG A 296 24.25 -7.96 -2.83
CA ARG A 296 24.81 -7.24 -3.98
C ARG A 296 26.26 -6.77 -3.74
N GLY A 297 26.70 -6.72 -2.48
CA GLY A 297 28.01 -6.22 -2.07
C GLY A 297 27.99 -4.78 -1.55
N PHE A 298 26.81 -4.19 -1.32
CA PHE A 298 26.74 -2.89 -0.65
C PHE A 298 27.13 -3.01 0.81
N ASN A 299 27.80 -1.99 1.33
CA ASN A 299 28.09 -1.90 2.75
C ASN A 299 26.81 -1.62 3.56
N ASP A 300 26.91 -1.81 4.87
CA ASP A 300 25.79 -1.64 5.80
C ASP A 300 25.18 -0.23 5.76
N GLY A 301 26.00 0.82 5.63
CA GLY A 301 25.53 2.20 5.49
C GLY A 301 24.67 2.41 4.25
N LYS A 302 25.14 1.97 3.08
CA LYS A 302 24.39 2.07 1.82
C LYS A 302 23.14 1.20 1.83
N ALA A 303 23.20 0.02 2.45
CA ALA A 303 22.03 -0.85 2.61
C ALA A 303 20.92 -0.15 3.43
N ARG A 304 21.28 0.51 4.54
CA ARG A 304 20.33 1.33 5.33
C ARG A 304 19.74 2.49 4.53
N GLN A 305 20.57 3.21 3.76
CA GLN A 305 20.09 4.30 2.90
C GLN A 305 19.09 3.80 1.85
N LEU A 306 19.32 2.63 1.24
CA LEU A 306 18.38 2.04 0.28
C LEU A 306 17.06 1.62 0.92
N VAL A 307 17.10 1.09 2.15
CA VAL A 307 15.89 0.79 2.93
C VAL A 307 15.11 2.05 3.26
N MET A 308 15.79 3.12 3.69
CA MET A 308 15.16 4.41 3.97
C MET A 308 14.52 4.97 2.68
N ARG A 309 15.24 4.91 1.56
CA ARG A 309 14.73 5.34 0.25
C ARG A 309 13.51 4.54 -0.17
N PHE A 310 13.53 3.22 -0.01
CA PHE A 310 12.38 2.36 -0.22
C PHE A 310 11.19 2.83 0.61
N PHE A 311 11.38 2.90 1.93
CA PHE A 311 10.31 3.19 2.86
C PHE A 311 9.67 4.55 2.57
N ILE A 312 10.49 5.59 2.41
CA ILE A 312 9.95 6.92 2.16
C ILE A 312 9.30 7.04 0.77
N ASN A 313 9.98 6.62 -0.30
CA ASN A 313 9.49 6.86 -1.65
C ASN A 313 8.36 5.93 -2.09
N GLN A 314 8.31 4.70 -1.57
CA GLN A 314 7.32 3.69 -1.99
C GLN A 314 6.23 3.45 -0.95
N VAL A 315 6.43 3.84 0.32
CA VAL A 315 5.41 3.69 1.37
C VAL A 315 4.80 5.04 1.73
N ILE A 316 5.61 6.04 2.07
CA ILE A 316 5.10 7.33 2.60
C ILE A 316 4.65 8.29 1.49
N VAL A 317 5.50 8.54 0.49
CA VAL A 317 5.23 9.52 -0.57
C VAL A 317 3.93 9.25 -1.36
N PRO A 318 3.60 8.01 -1.76
CA PRO A 318 2.35 7.73 -2.46
C PRO A 318 1.11 8.16 -1.67
N LEU A 319 1.18 8.12 -0.32
CA LEU A 319 0.10 8.52 0.57
C LEU A 319 -0.03 10.03 0.69
N LEU A 320 1.09 10.76 0.75
CA LEU A 320 1.07 12.22 0.76
C LEU A 320 0.55 12.77 -0.56
N SER A 321 0.92 12.12 -1.67
CA SER A 321 0.48 12.50 -3.02
C SER A 321 -1.01 12.22 -3.25
N ARG A 322 -1.54 11.16 -2.63
CA ARG A 322 -2.94 10.75 -2.73
C ARG A 322 -3.43 10.31 -1.34
N PRO A 323 -3.85 11.24 -0.47
CA PRO A 323 -4.22 10.89 0.92
C PRO A 323 -5.65 10.34 1.06
N GLN A 324 -6.55 10.70 0.15
CA GLN A 324 -7.97 10.30 0.14
C GLN A 324 -8.32 8.82 -0.10
N PRO A 325 -7.43 7.93 -0.56
CA PRO A 325 -7.71 6.50 -0.61
C PRO A 325 -7.27 5.73 0.65
N PHE A 326 -6.49 6.35 1.55
CA PHE A 326 -5.82 5.65 2.65
C PHE A 326 -6.06 6.30 4.03
N ILE A 327 -6.20 7.63 4.08
CA ILE A 327 -6.10 8.41 5.32
C ILE A 327 -7.39 9.20 5.61
N ILE A 328 -8.12 9.62 4.57
CA ILE A 328 -9.28 10.50 4.69
C ILE A 328 -10.52 9.73 4.26
N ASP A 329 -11.31 9.30 5.25
CA ASP A 329 -12.62 8.67 5.04
C ASP A 329 -13.74 9.71 4.78
N THR A 330 -13.41 11.01 4.80
CA THR A 330 -14.37 12.12 4.80
C THR A 330 -14.45 12.85 3.44
N GLU A 331 -15.55 13.58 3.21
CA GLU A 331 -15.80 14.41 2.02
C GLU A 331 -14.85 15.62 1.87
N ILE A 332 -13.79 15.71 2.67
CA ILE A 332 -12.83 16.83 2.66
C ILE A 332 -12.09 16.82 1.31
N ARG A 333 -12.52 17.70 0.41
CA ARG A 333 -11.80 18.00 -0.83
C ARG A 333 -10.60 18.85 -0.47
N ALA A 334 -9.40 18.34 -0.73
CA ALA A 334 -8.17 19.10 -0.56
C ALA A 334 -8.26 20.42 -1.35
N SER A 335 -8.06 21.54 -0.67
CA SER A 335 -8.06 22.86 -1.29
C SER A 335 -6.89 22.99 -2.29
N ARG A 336 -6.89 24.03 -3.13
CA ARG A 336 -5.74 24.30 -4.02
C ARG A 336 -4.45 24.51 -3.22
N VAL A 337 -4.55 25.19 -2.07
CA VAL A 337 -3.45 25.43 -1.13
C VAL A 337 -2.94 24.11 -0.56
N ALA A 338 -3.83 23.26 -0.03
CA ALA A 338 -3.43 21.99 0.57
C ALA A 338 -2.79 21.03 -0.45
N ASN A 339 -3.31 20.97 -1.68
CA ASN A 339 -2.69 20.17 -2.75
C ASN A 339 -1.30 20.69 -3.14
N PHE A 340 -1.11 22.01 -3.15
CA PHE A 340 0.20 22.61 -3.38
C PHE A 340 1.16 22.25 -2.24
N ASN A 341 0.73 22.42 -0.99
CA ASN A 341 1.53 22.14 0.20
C ASN A 341 1.91 20.65 0.32
N LEU A 342 0.97 19.72 0.06
CA LEU A 342 1.24 18.28 0.03
C LEU A 342 2.30 17.91 -1.04
N LYS A 343 2.23 18.53 -2.22
CA LYS A 343 3.25 18.34 -3.27
C LYS A 343 4.61 18.87 -2.83
N LYS A 344 4.66 20.03 -2.17
CA LYS A 344 5.91 20.60 -1.65
C LYS A 344 6.54 19.74 -0.57
N VAL A 345 5.75 19.30 0.42
CA VAL A 345 6.21 18.35 1.45
C VAL A 345 6.75 17.07 0.81
N THR A 346 6.03 16.52 -0.18
CA THR A 346 6.47 15.33 -0.92
C THR A 346 7.82 15.55 -1.61
N LEU A 347 7.97 16.67 -2.33
CA LEU A 347 9.20 17.00 -3.05
C LEU A 347 10.41 17.13 -2.11
N ILE A 348 10.23 17.83 -0.98
CA ILE A 348 11.30 18.03 0.00
C ILE A 348 11.72 16.70 0.59
N ILE A 349 10.79 15.86 1.02
CA ILE A 349 11.08 14.56 1.60
C ILE A 349 11.83 13.66 0.59
N GLN A 350 11.37 13.62 -0.67
CA GLN A 350 12.08 12.89 -1.73
C GLN A 350 13.50 13.41 -1.93
N THR A 351 13.70 14.72 -1.83
CA THR A 351 15.01 15.35 -1.95
C THR A 351 15.93 14.98 -0.79
N LEU A 352 15.45 15.07 0.45
CA LEU A 352 16.22 14.68 1.64
C LEU A 352 16.72 13.24 1.54
N VAL A 353 15.87 12.34 1.07
CA VAL A 353 16.22 10.94 0.83
C VAL A 353 17.25 10.77 -0.30
N SER A 354 17.15 11.55 -1.38
CA SER A 354 18.14 11.54 -2.47
C SER A 354 19.51 12.06 -2.01
N ILE A 355 19.54 13.09 -1.16
CA ILE A 355 20.76 13.64 -0.56
C ILE A 355 21.45 12.59 0.31
N GLU A 356 20.70 12.00 1.24
CA GLU A 356 21.20 10.92 2.10
C GLU A 356 21.67 9.70 1.29
N ALA A 357 21.03 9.42 0.15
CA ALA A 357 21.46 8.35 -0.75
C ALA A 357 22.73 8.70 -1.54
N GLY A 358 23.20 9.94 -1.54
CA GLY A 358 24.35 10.39 -2.32
C GLY A 358 24.11 10.36 -3.83
N ASP A 359 22.87 10.57 -4.27
CA ASP A 359 22.54 10.69 -5.68
C ASP A 359 23.09 12.02 -6.25
N ASP A 360 23.35 12.08 -7.57
CA ASP A 360 23.78 13.33 -8.23
C ASP A 360 22.73 14.43 -8.03
N MET A 361 23.09 15.50 -7.33
CA MET A 361 22.16 16.56 -6.95
C MET A 361 21.69 17.42 -8.13
N SER A 362 22.29 17.26 -9.33
CA SER A 362 22.07 18.07 -10.53
C SER A 362 20.60 18.20 -10.95
N TYR A 363 19.75 17.20 -10.68
CA TYR A 363 18.34 17.15 -11.07
C TYR A 363 17.35 17.71 -10.03
N LEU A 364 17.81 18.06 -8.83
CA LEU A 364 16.93 18.58 -7.77
C LEU A 364 16.64 20.07 -7.97
N SER A 365 15.42 20.49 -7.63
CA SER A 365 15.04 21.90 -7.70
C SER A 365 15.94 22.76 -6.80
N SER A 366 16.24 23.99 -7.24
CA SER A 366 16.93 25.02 -6.47
C SER A 366 16.38 25.14 -5.05
N GLU A 367 15.06 25.10 -4.94
CA GLU A 367 14.29 25.13 -3.69
C GLU A 367 14.72 24.08 -2.67
N ALA A 368 14.93 22.84 -3.11
CA ALA A 368 15.19 21.73 -2.21
C ALA A 368 16.65 21.72 -1.73
N ARG A 369 17.57 22.26 -2.55
CA ARG A 369 18.95 22.54 -2.11
C ARG A 369 18.98 23.66 -1.08
N GLN A 370 18.23 24.74 -1.31
CA GLN A 370 18.10 25.83 -0.34
C GLN A 370 17.46 25.38 0.98
N PHE A 371 16.46 24.50 0.92
CA PHE A 371 15.89 23.92 2.14
C PHE A 371 16.97 23.18 2.96
N TYR A 372 17.77 22.34 2.30
CA TYR A 372 18.83 21.59 2.98
C TYR A 372 19.94 22.49 3.53
N GLU A 373 20.41 23.47 2.76
CA GLU A 373 21.43 24.44 3.20
C GLU A 373 21.00 25.31 4.39
N ASN A 374 19.69 25.44 4.60
CA ASN A 374 19.11 26.20 5.71
C ASN A 374 18.68 25.31 6.89
N LEU A 375 18.80 23.98 6.83
CA LEU A 375 18.55 23.10 7.97
C LEU A 375 19.64 23.21 9.05
N ASP A 376 20.87 23.59 8.65
CA ASP A 376 22.03 23.74 9.55
C ASP A 376 22.20 25.16 10.12
N LYS A 377 21.31 26.10 9.78
CA LYS A 377 21.28 27.48 10.29
C LYS A 377 20.08 27.66 11.19
#